data_AF-A0A3M1CW34-F1
#
_entry.id   AF-A0A3M1CW34-F1
#
_cell.length_a   1.000
_cell.length_b   1.000
_cell.length_c   1.000
_cell.angle_alpha   90.00
_cell.angle_beta   90.00
_cell.angle_gamma   90.00
#
_symmetry.space_group_name_H-M   'P 1'
#
loop_
_entity.id
_entity.type
_entity.pdbx_description
1 polymer ?
#
loop_
_entity_poly.entity_id
_entity_poly.type
_entity_poly.pdbx_seq_one_letter_code
_entity_poly.pdbx_strand_id
1 'polypeptide(L)'
;MLKQPDLLPPLDPDDLPSSVDAFLPDPAALAAAWAALPGDPGLGRVLGRFGAPPADLLATPASARAGLLAVAIGRGLTHHELRVRLPMPDGLAPEAAVWGGGTVPTWQAGVLAEPKYFSFFQDEPHSAMRPNHRGKWRAHELLHGVVGFFWHPSLTRFELYLGARIAELLPVVHWYALDEMYRVRCRVHAGRLPPKERCAACEALAVAAPFWERDRERARGEAESWARRAREHLAMDWAAILAELSTGRRHPTRPLPGDSEIQVDGSRDAEGYLLGHWNRLTAWSFGAWVERFLVPGIDHADSVEALAGRLARTCHALTGGAIDLDLARADRLARRRVLQDLGYRLLLLVEHTDAGGAVERSLLPQVDMLAGVAAELLEGSALDIDAAVEEALAAVDSVAEHLPAGLAAAVGALGTRWCLRQAAIDGGLDQLVDGLDDALPEGFGGLPDREEVAWRFADSDAFDRTGSLAARFLAWWEAEGGA
;
A
#
# COMPACT_ATOMS: atom_id res chain seq x y z
N MET A 1 2.54 20.59 -9.88
CA MET A 1 2.11 19.18 -9.96
C MET A 1 2.36 18.68 -11.37
N LEU A 2 2.71 17.41 -11.55
CA LEU A 2 3.41 16.91 -12.74
C LEU A 2 2.57 17.03 -14.02
N LYS A 3 3.00 17.91 -14.92
CA LYS A 3 2.37 18.14 -16.24
C LYS A 3 3.26 17.56 -17.33
N GLN A 4 2.68 16.68 -18.12
CA GLN A 4 3.24 16.18 -19.36
C GLN A 4 2.11 16.04 -20.38
N PRO A 5 2.42 16.06 -21.69
CA PRO A 5 1.40 15.83 -22.70
C PRO A 5 0.75 14.45 -22.51
N ASP A 6 -0.52 14.36 -22.87
CA ASP A 6 -1.14 13.07 -23.13
C ASP A 6 -0.47 12.46 -24.37
N LEU A 7 0.09 11.26 -24.18
CA LEU A 7 0.77 10.51 -25.25
C LEU A 7 -0.20 9.61 -26.02
N LEU A 8 -1.42 9.45 -25.51
CA LEU A 8 -2.48 8.61 -26.03
C LEU A 8 -3.81 9.35 -25.90
N PRO A 9 -4.82 9.05 -26.74
CA PRO A 9 -6.16 9.58 -26.57
C PRO A 9 -6.79 9.09 -25.26
N PRO A 10 -7.75 9.83 -24.68
CA PRO A 10 -8.52 9.37 -23.53
C PRO A 10 -9.19 8.01 -23.82
N LEU A 11 -9.19 7.14 -22.82
CA LEU A 11 -9.91 5.87 -22.89
C LEU A 11 -11.41 6.09 -22.71
N ASP A 12 -12.21 5.33 -23.46
CA ASP A 12 -13.64 5.22 -23.19
C ASP A 12 -13.83 4.45 -21.86
N PRO A 13 -14.54 5.02 -20.87
CA PRO A 13 -14.76 4.35 -19.59
C PRO A 13 -15.55 3.03 -19.71
N ASP A 14 -16.32 2.87 -20.79
CA ASP A 14 -17.21 1.72 -21.02
C ASP A 14 -16.58 0.64 -21.92
N ASP A 15 -15.42 0.91 -22.53
CA ASP A 15 -14.71 -0.05 -23.39
C ASP A 15 -13.51 -0.69 -22.67
N LEU A 16 -13.41 -2.02 -22.76
CA LEU A 16 -12.26 -2.75 -22.25
C LEU A 16 -11.22 -2.89 -23.36
N PRO A 17 -10.02 -2.28 -23.23
CA PRO A 17 -9.06 -2.29 -24.33
C PRO A 17 -8.58 -3.69 -24.69
N SER A 18 -8.73 -4.06 -25.97
CA SER A 18 -8.27 -5.36 -26.49
C SER A 18 -6.74 -5.48 -26.61
N SER A 19 -6.01 -4.36 -26.50
CA SER A 19 -4.55 -4.29 -26.59
C SER A 19 -3.99 -3.23 -25.65
N VAL A 20 -2.77 -3.45 -25.15
CA VAL A 20 -2.05 -2.48 -24.32
C VAL A 20 -1.71 -1.19 -25.07
N ASP A 21 -1.67 -1.22 -26.39
CA ASP A 21 -1.36 -0.06 -27.23
C ASP A 21 -2.38 1.08 -27.09
N ALA A 22 -3.58 0.77 -26.60
CA ALA A 22 -4.60 1.75 -26.31
C ALA A 22 -4.32 2.57 -25.05
N PHE A 23 -3.54 2.04 -24.09
CA PHE A 23 -3.39 2.63 -22.76
C PHE A 23 -1.95 2.68 -22.22
N LEU A 24 -0.98 2.10 -22.91
CA LEU A 24 0.44 2.23 -22.64
C LEU A 24 1.14 2.85 -23.86
N PRO A 25 1.78 4.03 -23.73
CA PRO A 25 2.41 4.71 -24.85
C PRO A 25 3.56 3.92 -25.48
N ASP A 26 3.96 4.34 -26.68
CA ASP A 26 5.18 3.83 -27.31
C ASP A 26 6.40 4.00 -26.38
N PRO A 27 7.28 2.98 -26.23
CA PRO A 27 8.43 3.05 -25.34
C PRO A 27 9.35 4.26 -25.55
N ALA A 28 9.62 4.64 -26.81
CA ALA A 28 10.50 5.76 -27.11
C ALA A 28 9.82 7.10 -26.78
N ALA A 29 8.51 7.21 -27.05
CA ALA A 29 7.71 8.37 -26.69
C ALA A 29 7.61 8.55 -25.15
N LEU A 30 7.38 7.46 -24.42
CA LEU A 30 7.32 7.47 -22.95
C LEU A 30 8.65 7.89 -22.33
N ALA A 31 9.76 7.29 -22.79
CA ALA A 31 11.09 7.66 -22.33
C ALA A 31 11.37 9.14 -22.61
N ALA A 32 11.05 9.65 -23.80
CA ALA A 32 11.23 11.06 -24.15
C ALA A 32 10.41 12.00 -23.24
N ALA A 33 9.14 11.67 -23.00
CA ALA A 33 8.25 12.47 -22.16
C ALA A 33 8.78 12.56 -20.71
N TRP A 34 9.23 11.44 -20.15
CA TRP A 34 9.80 11.40 -18.80
C TRP A 34 11.19 12.04 -18.69
N ALA A 35 11.98 12.04 -19.76
CA ALA A 35 13.20 12.84 -19.83
C ALA A 35 12.87 14.34 -19.74
N ALA A 36 11.83 14.79 -20.44
CA ALA A 36 11.40 16.19 -20.48
C ALA A 36 10.55 16.64 -19.26
N LEU A 37 10.15 15.72 -18.38
CA LEU A 37 9.24 16.02 -17.26
C LEU A 37 9.88 17.05 -16.31
N PRO A 38 9.24 18.23 -16.09
CA PRO A 38 9.82 19.26 -15.24
C PRO A 38 9.82 18.83 -13.77
N GLY A 39 10.79 19.35 -13.02
CA GLY A 39 10.81 19.25 -11.57
C GLY A 39 9.80 20.18 -10.90
N ASP A 40 9.33 19.78 -9.73
CA ASP A 40 8.50 20.60 -8.87
C ASP A 40 8.98 20.45 -7.42
N PRO A 41 9.70 21.44 -6.86
CA PRO A 41 10.17 21.38 -5.47
C PRO A 41 9.04 21.24 -4.44
N GLY A 42 7.80 21.66 -4.78
CA GLY A 42 6.63 21.49 -3.92
C GLY A 42 6.15 20.04 -3.83
N LEU A 43 6.54 19.19 -4.77
CA LEU A 43 6.08 17.80 -4.85
C LEU A 43 6.47 16.97 -3.64
N GLY A 44 7.68 17.18 -3.10
CA GLY A 44 8.14 16.46 -1.91
C GLY A 44 7.26 16.73 -0.69
N ARG A 45 6.78 17.98 -0.52
CA ARG A 45 5.87 18.35 0.56
C ARG A 45 4.51 17.69 0.41
N VAL A 46 3.98 17.64 -0.81
CA VAL A 46 2.68 17.01 -1.10
C VAL A 46 2.75 15.51 -0.82
N LEU A 47 3.78 14.82 -1.33
CA LEU A 47 3.96 13.38 -1.15
C LEU A 47 4.22 13.00 0.32
N GLY A 48 5.03 13.81 1.02
CA GLY A 48 5.34 13.61 2.44
C GLY A 48 4.14 13.73 3.37
N ARG A 49 3.11 14.49 2.96
CA ARG A 49 1.91 14.72 3.76
C ARG A 49 1.12 13.45 4.07
N PHE A 50 1.31 12.38 3.29
CA PHE A 50 0.54 11.13 3.41
C PHE A 50 1.40 9.95 3.88
N GLY A 51 2.43 10.22 4.71
CA GLY A 51 3.22 9.19 5.38
C GLY A 51 4.32 8.53 4.54
N ALA A 52 4.52 8.99 3.30
CA ALA A 52 5.59 8.48 2.44
C ALA A 52 6.87 9.29 2.60
N PRO A 53 8.06 8.66 2.76
CA PRO A 53 9.33 9.36 2.65
C PRO A 53 9.44 9.99 1.25
N PRO A 54 9.51 11.33 1.12
CA PRO A 54 9.47 11.96 -0.21
C PRO A 54 10.60 11.48 -1.11
N ALA A 55 11.77 11.23 -0.55
CA ALA A 55 12.94 10.79 -1.32
C ALA A 55 12.71 9.46 -2.04
N ASP A 56 11.92 8.55 -1.47
CA ASP A 56 11.58 7.26 -2.09
C ASP A 56 10.66 7.47 -3.30
N LEU A 57 9.67 8.34 -3.18
CA LEU A 57 8.71 8.62 -4.26
C LEU A 57 9.28 9.57 -5.33
N LEU A 58 10.28 10.37 -5.00
CA LEU A 58 10.94 11.28 -5.93
C LEU A 58 12.12 10.64 -6.67
N ALA A 59 12.42 9.37 -6.39
CA ALA A 59 13.53 8.64 -7.01
C ALA A 59 13.41 8.52 -8.53
N THR A 60 12.18 8.45 -9.08
CA THR A 60 11.90 8.32 -10.51
C THR A 60 10.61 9.07 -10.88
N PRO A 61 10.39 9.37 -12.17
CA PRO A 61 9.10 9.87 -12.65
C PRO A 61 7.94 8.92 -12.33
N ALA A 62 8.13 7.61 -12.50
CA ALA A 62 7.09 6.60 -12.26
C ALA A 62 6.63 6.60 -10.79
N SER A 63 7.57 6.55 -9.85
CA SER A 63 7.26 6.59 -8.41
C SER A 63 6.54 7.88 -8.01
N ALA A 64 6.95 9.02 -8.57
CA ALA A 64 6.35 10.31 -8.25
C ALA A 64 4.90 10.40 -8.74
N ARG A 65 4.64 9.85 -9.93
CA ARG A 65 3.28 9.77 -10.51
C ARG A 65 2.40 8.78 -9.76
N ALA A 66 2.91 7.59 -9.40
CA ALA A 66 2.19 6.63 -8.56
C ALA A 66 1.78 7.27 -7.22
N GLY A 67 2.69 8.00 -6.59
CA GLY A 67 2.41 8.76 -5.37
C GLY A 67 1.31 9.80 -5.56
N LEU A 68 1.36 10.60 -6.63
CA LEU A 68 0.32 11.60 -6.90
C LEU A 68 -1.07 10.99 -7.18
N LEU A 69 -1.12 9.88 -7.93
CA LEU A 69 -2.38 9.16 -8.17
C LEU A 69 -2.99 8.65 -6.86
N ALA A 70 -2.15 8.12 -5.97
CA ALA A 70 -2.58 7.66 -4.66
C ALA A 70 -3.10 8.81 -3.78
N VAL A 71 -2.36 9.93 -3.72
CA VAL A 71 -2.80 11.11 -2.99
C VAL A 71 -4.13 11.66 -3.53
N ALA A 72 -4.34 11.64 -4.85
CA ALA A 72 -5.59 12.12 -5.46
C ALA A 72 -6.85 11.38 -4.97
N ILE A 73 -6.69 10.12 -4.54
CA ILE A 73 -7.77 9.31 -3.97
C ILE A 73 -7.66 9.18 -2.45
N GLY A 74 -6.85 10.01 -1.79
CA GLY A 74 -6.65 10.03 -0.33
C GLY A 74 -5.84 8.87 0.24
N ARG A 75 -5.14 8.09 -0.60
CA ARG A 75 -4.29 6.99 -0.11
C ARG A 75 -2.98 7.56 0.43
N GLY A 76 -2.70 7.23 1.68
CA GLY A 76 -1.38 7.37 2.30
C GLY A 76 -0.80 6.04 2.74
N LEU A 77 0.35 6.12 3.41
CA LEU A 77 0.99 4.98 4.03
C LEU A 77 0.82 5.00 5.56
N THR A 78 0.62 3.83 6.16
CA THR A 78 0.65 3.61 7.61
C THR A 78 2.01 3.13 8.04
N HIS A 79 2.54 3.61 9.16
CA HIS A 79 3.83 3.14 9.67
C HIS A 79 3.67 1.73 10.24
N HIS A 80 4.26 0.73 9.57
CA HIS A 80 4.10 -0.69 9.90
C HIS A 80 4.42 -1.02 11.37
N GLU A 81 5.47 -0.41 11.90
CA GLU A 81 5.92 -0.67 13.28
C GLU A 81 5.03 -0.04 14.35
N LEU A 82 4.08 0.83 13.99
CA LEU A 82 3.02 1.34 14.87
C LEU A 82 1.63 0.78 14.54
N ARG A 83 1.51 0.05 13.43
CA ARG A 83 0.26 -0.59 13.02
C ARG A 83 0.20 -1.97 13.64
N VAL A 84 -0.51 -2.10 14.77
CA VAL A 84 -0.76 -3.43 15.35
C VAL A 84 -1.86 -4.11 14.54
N ARG A 85 -1.57 -5.33 14.09
CA ARG A 85 -2.51 -6.13 13.31
C ARG A 85 -3.40 -6.94 14.24
N LEU A 86 -4.71 -6.86 14.04
CA LEU A 86 -5.66 -7.74 14.71
C LEU A 86 -5.42 -9.18 14.21
N PRO A 87 -5.20 -10.18 15.09
CA PRO A 87 -5.16 -11.56 14.67
C PRO A 87 -6.50 -11.94 14.04
N MET A 88 -6.45 -12.76 12.99
CA MET A 88 -7.68 -13.27 12.40
C MET A 88 -8.36 -14.26 13.35
N PRO A 89 -9.69 -14.19 13.50
CA PRO A 89 -10.47 -15.26 14.13
C PRO A 89 -10.19 -16.60 13.44
N ASP A 90 -10.24 -17.70 14.20
CA ASP A 90 -9.90 -19.05 13.70
C ASP A 90 -10.71 -19.44 12.45
N GLY A 91 -12.00 -19.07 12.40
CA GLY A 91 -12.87 -19.33 11.25
C GLY A 91 -12.53 -18.51 10.00
N LEU A 92 -11.76 -17.43 10.14
CA LEU A 92 -11.34 -16.54 9.05
C LEU A 92 -9.87 -16.73 8.67
N ALA A 93 -9.17 -17.67 9.32
CA ALA A 93 -7.76 -17.93 9.06
C ALA A 93 -7.52 -18.37 7.60
N PRO A 94 -6.33 -18.10 7.03
CA PRO A 94 -5.94 -18.54 5.69
C PRO A 94 -6.05 -20.07 5.49
N GLU A 95 -6.23 -20.50 4.24
CA GLU A 95 -6.22 -21.93 3.90
C GLU A 95 -4.80 -22.53 4.15
N ALA A 96 -4.74 -23.70 4.81
CA ALA A 96 -3.51 -24.25 5.39
C ALA A 96 -2.35 -24.50 4.39
N ALA A 97 -2.64 -24.67 3.11
CA ALA A 97 -1.66 -25.02 2.07
C ALA A 97 -0.58 -23.95 1.81
N VAL A 98 -0.78 -22.71 2.27
CA VAL A 98 0.14 -21.58 2.05
C VAL A 98 0.79 -21.06 3.35
N TRP A 99 0.58 -21.73 4.49
CA TRP A 99 0.86 -21.16 5.80
C TRP A 99 1.94 -21.88 6.62
N GLY A 100 2.81 -21.08 7.25
CA GLY A 100 3.82 -21.52 8.23
C GLY A 100 4.29 -20.44 9.21
N GLY A 101 3.50 -19.39 9.52
CA GLY A 101 4.05 -18.23 10.26
C GLY A 101 3.10 -17.25 10.95
N GLY A 102 1.88 -17.64 11.34
CA GLY A 102 0.94 -16.73 12.04
C GLY A 102 0.11 -15.81 11.12
N THR A 103 -0.85 -15.07 11.70
CA THR A 103 -1.64 -14.00 11.04
C THR A 103 -1.24 -12.60 11.52
N VAL A 104 -0.26 -12.53 12.41
CA VAL A 104 0.29 -11.29 12.96
C VAL A 104 1.80 -11.22 12.69
N PRO A 105 2.37 -10.02 12.52
CA PRO A 105 3.81 -9.85 12.40
C PRO A 105 4.56 -10.27 13.68
N THR A 106 5.85 -10.59 13.55
CA THR A 106 6.72 -10.91 14.69
C THR A 106 8.05 -10.17 14.58
N TRP A 107 8.56 -9.65 15.70
CA TRP A 107 9.89 -9.04 15.75
C TRP A 107 10.98 -10.10 15.64
N GLN A 108 11.95 -9.85 14.75
CA GLN A 108 13.12 -10.69 14.56
C GLN A 108 14.34 -9.79 14.27
N ALA A 109 15.21 -9.62 15.26
CA ALA A 109 16.42 -8.79 15.16
C ALA A 109 16.13 -7.36 14.67
N GLY A 110 15.10 -6.71 15.23
CA GLY A 110 14.70 -5.35 14.90
C GLY A 110 14.01 -5.21 13.54
N VAL A 111 13.50 -6.31 12.98
CA VAL A 111 12.65 -6.34 11.79
C VAL A 111 11.30 -6.94 12.16
N LEU A 112 10.23 -6.18 11.99
CA LEU A 112 8.86 -6.67 12.18
C LEU A 112 8.43 -7.49 10.95
N ALA A 113 8.74 -8.78 10.98
CA ALA A 113 8.54 -9.72 9.88
C ALA A 113 7.06 -10.08 9.74
N GLU A 114 6.50 -9.86 8.55
CA GLU A 114 5.13 -10.23 8.25
C GLU A 114 5.02 -11.63 7.63
N PRO A 115 3.93 -12.38 7.92
CA PRO A 115 3.64 -13.62 7.20
C PRO A 115 3.40 -13.31 5.71
N LYS A 116 4.12 -13.98 4.80
CA LYS A 116 4.18 -13.65 3.35
C LYS A 116 2.84 -13.21 2.73
N TYR A 117 1.81 -14.07 2.77
CA TYR A 117 0.51 -13.78 2.15
C TYR A 117 -0.44 -13.02 3.06
N PHE A 118 -0.12 -12.86 4.34
CA PHE A 118 -0.81 -11.91 5.20
C PHE A 118 -0.14 -10.55 5.20
N SER A 119 0.86 -10.36 4.34
CA SER A 119 1.59 -9.10 4.19
C SER A 119 1.15 -8.27 3.00
N PHE A 120 0.09 -8.72 2.35
CA PHE A 120 -0.37 -8.23 1.07
C PHE A 120 -1.90 -8.18 1.06
N PHE A 121 -2.46 -6.99 1.27
CA PHE A 121 -3.90 -6.75 1.24
C PHE A 121 -4.21 -5.78 0.11
N GLN A 122 -4.99 -6.21 -0.89
CA GLN A 122 -5.39 -5.34 -2.00
C GLN A 122 -6.54 -4.39 -1.59
N ASP A 123 -7.23 -4.72 -0.50
CA ASP A 123 -8.39 -4.00 0.03
C ASP A 123 -8.08 -3.06 1.20
N GLU A 124 -6.84 -3.04 1.72
CA GLU A 124 -6.48 -2.19 2.85
C GLU A 124 -6.71 -0.70 2.53
N PRO A 125 -7.38 0.10 3.39
CA PRO A 125 -7.60 1.54 3.18
C PRO A 125 -6.33 2.37 3.02
N HIS A 126 -5.25 1.94 3.67
CA HIS A 126 -3.92 2.54 3.56
C HIS A 126 -2.87 1.45 3.43
N SER A 127 -1.89 1.68 2.57
CA SER A 127 -0.78 0.76 2.37
C SER A 127 0.21 0.81 3.53
N ALA A 128 0.91 -0.28 3.82
CA ALA A 128 1.93 -0.29 4.88
C ALA A 128 3.27 0.31 4.39
N MET A 129 3.80 1.29 5.12
CA MET A 129 5.20 1.72 5.02
C MET A 129 6.06 0.82 5.89
N ARG A 130 6.93 0.02 5.26
CA ARG A 130 7.91 -0.82 5.94
C ARG A 130 9.32 -0.23 5.82
N PRO A 131 9.93 0.31 6.89
CA PRO A 131 11.27 0.91 6.85
C PRO A 131 12.36 -0.01 6.27
N ASN A 132 12.20 -1.33 6.45
CA ASN A 132 13.14 -2.35 5.99
C ASN A 132 13.06 -2.67 4.49
N HIS A 133 11.94 -2.35 3.83
CA HIS A 133 11.78 -2.58 2.39
C HIS A 133 12.60 -1.58 1.55
N ARG A 134 12.76 -1.87 0.26
CA ARG A 134 13.42 -0.96 -0.70
C ARG A 134 12.58 0.28 -0.96
N GLY A 135 13.21 1.40 -1.33
CA GLY A 135 12.49 2.66 -1.52
C GLY A 135 11.35 2.55 -2.55
N LYS A 136 11.56 1.81 -3.64
CA LYS A 136 10.52 1.59 -4.66
C LYS A 136 9.30 0.78 -4.21
N TRP A 137 9.36 0.13 -3.05
CA TRP A 137 8.22 -0.61 -2.50
C TRP A 137 7.05 0.32 -2.19
N ARG A 138 7.32 1.56 -1.78
CA ARG A 138 6.27 2.53 -1.39
C ARG A 138 5.38 2.86 -2.58
N ALA A 139 5.98 3.17 -3.72
CA ALA A 139 5.24 3.45 -4.95
C ALA A 139 4.50 2.21 -5.47
N HIS A 140 5.08 1.01 -5.34
CA HIS A 140 4.42 -0.25 -5.67
C HIS A 140 3.15 -0.48 -4.83
N GLU A 141 3.25 -0.33 -3.52
CA GLU A 141 2.12 -0.48 -2.60
C GLU A 141 1.02 0.56 -2.83
N LEU A 142 1.41 1.82 -3.04
CA LEU A 142 0.44 2.88 -3.37
C LEU A 142 -0.31 2.56 -4.67
N LEU A 143 0.36 1.92 -5.64
CA LEU A 143 -0.25 1.56 -6.91
C LEU A 143 -1.28 0.43 -6.77
N HIS A 144 -1.08 -0.52 -5.84
CA HIS A 144 -2.15 -1.47 -5.45
C HIS A 144 -3.39 -0.72 -4.99
N GLY A 145 -3.21 0.29 -4.11
CA GLY A 145 -4.32 1.11 -3.61
C GLY A 145 -5.04 1.94 -4.69
N VAL A 146 -4.35 2.33 -5.77
CA VAL A 146 -4.92 3.09 -6.90
C VAL A 146 -5.66 2.18 -7.88
N VAL A 147 -5.09 1.01 -8.20
CA VAL A 147 -5.81 0.00 -9.00
C VAL A 147 -7.04 -0.51 -8.23
N GLY A 148 -6.91 -0.64 -6.91
CA GLY A 148 -7.96 -1.15 -6.04
C GLY A 148 -8.15 -2.66 -6.18
N PHE A 149 -9.30 -3.14 -5.72
CA PHE A 149 -9.63 -4.55 -5.68
C PHE A 149 -11.04 -4.80 -6.22
N PHE A 150 -11.37 -6.07 -6.41
CA PHE A 150 -12.68 -6.54 -6.86
C PHE A 150 -13.41 -7.28 -5.74
N TRP A 151 -14.71 -7.00 -5.59
CA TRP A 151 -15.58 -7.73 -4.67
C TRP A 151 -17.07 -7.55 -5.02
N HIS A 152 -17.85 -8.61 -4.82
CA HIS A 152 -19.31 -8.58 -4.68
C HIS A 152 -19.79 -9.75 -3.80
N PRO A 153 -20.98 -9.71 -3.19
CA PRO A 153 -21.44 -10.73 -2.23
C PRO A 153 -21.51 -12.18 -2.74
N SER A 154 -21.43 -12.41 -4.05
CA SER A 154 -21.56 -13.73 -4.68
C SER A 154 -20.34 -14.12 -5.49
N LEU A 155 -19.19 -13.50 -5.20
CA LEU A 155 -17.95 -13.74 -5.93
C LEU A 155 -17.52 -15.21 -5.86
N THR A 156 -17.06 -15.75 -6.98
CA THR A 156 -16.52 -17.10 -7.07
C THR A 156 -15.02 -17.09 -6.80
N ARG A 157 -14.45 -18.25 -6.47
CA ARG A 157 -12.99 -18.41 -6.31
C ARG A 157 -12.22 -18.00 -7.57
N PHE A 158 -12.79 -18.26 -8.75
CA PHE A 158 -12.16 -17.88 -10.01
C PHE A 158 -12.16 -16.37 -10.20
N GLU A 159 -13.27 -15.68 -9.88
CA GLU A 159 -13.32 -14.22 -9.96
C GLU A 159 -12.40 -13.56 -8.93
N LEU A 160 -12.27 -14.10 -7.71
CA LEU A 160 -11.29 -13.59 -6.75
C LEU A 160 -9.85 -13.77 -7.25
N TYR A 161 -9.52 -14.95 -7.77
CA TYR A 161 -8.23 -15.21 -8.40
C TYR A 161 -7.93 -14.21 -9.53
N LEU A 162 -8.90 -14.03 -10.44
CA LEU A 162 -8.72 -13.16 -11.59
C LEU A 162 -8.64 -11.69 -11.17
N GLY A 163 -9.47 -11.26 -10.22
CA GLY A 163 -9.41 -9.94 -9.62
C GLY A 163 -8.05 -9.65 -8.99
N ALA A 164 -7.53 -10.61 -8.22
CA ALA A 164 -6.20 -10.50 -7.60
C ALA A 164 -5.08 -10.40 -8.63
N ARG A 165 -5.18 -11.20 -9.72
CA ARG A 165 -4.22 -11.16 -10.83
C ARG A 165 -4.24 -9.81 -11.56
N ILE A 166 -5.43 -9.25 -11.80
CA ILE A 166 -5.58 -7.94 -12.43
C ILE A 166 -4.98 -6.87 -11.51
N ALA A 167 -5.33 -6.87 -10.22
CA ALA A 167 -4.84 -5.88 -9.26
C ALA A 167 -3.31 -5.87 -9.14
N GLU A 168 -2.66 -7.04 -9.27
CA GLU A 168 -1.21 -7.20 -9.18
C GLU A 168 -0.43 -6.73 -10.41
N LEU A 169 -1.05 -6.79 -11.60
CA LEU A 169 -0.35 -6.64 -12.88
C LEU A 169 0.42 -5.32 -13.00
N LEU A 170 -0.26 -4.18 -12.80
CA LEU A 170 0.38 -2.89 -12.95
C LEU A 170 1.44 -2.61 -11.85
N PRO A 171 1.20 -2.90 -10.56
CA PRO A 171 2.22 -2.85 -9.52
C PRO A 171 3.49 -3.67 -9.82
N VAL A 172 3.35 -4.88 -10.37
CA VAL A 172 4.49 -5.72 -10.79
C VAL A 172 5.24 -5.11 -11.96
N VAL A 173 4.53 -4.69 -13.01
CA VAL A 173 5.14 -4.02 -14.18
C VAL A 173 5.85 -2.74 -13.75
N HIS A 174 5.28 -2.01 -12.80
CA HIS A 174 5.91 -0.85 -12.20
C HIS A 174 7.21 -1.24 -11.49
N TRP A 175 7.17 -2.24 -10.61
CA TRP A 175 8.34 -2.66 -9.83
C TRP A 175 9.50 -3.16 -10.69
N TYR A 176 9.23 -4.00 -11.71
CA TYR A 176 10.30 -4.64 -12.49
C TYR A 176 10.72 -3.87 -13.75
N ALA A 177 9.98 -2.82 -14.14
CA ALA A 177 10.27 -2.10 -15.37
C ALA A 177 10.07 -0.58 -15.26
N LEU A 178 8.83 -0.08 -15.01
CA LEU A 178 8.59 1.37 -15.08
C LEU A 178 9.41 2.16 -14.06
N ASP A 179 9.57 1.65 -12.84
CA ASP A 179 10.40 2.31 -11.81
C ASP A 179 11.91 2.11 -12.01
N GLU A 180 12.34 1.33 -13.01
CA GLU A 180 13.76 1.29 -13.40
C GLU A 180 14.10 2.38 -14.42
N MET A 181 13.10 2.97 -15.09
CA MET A 181 13.33 4.12 -15.97
C MET A 181 13.91 5.29 -15.18
N TYR A 182 15.11 5.73 -15.56
CA TYR A 182 15.87 6.81 -14.91
C TYR A 182 16.27 6.57 -13.44
N ARG A 183 16.12 5.34 -12.94
CA ARG A 183 16.59 4.98 -11.61
C ARG A 183 18.11 4.82 -11.62
N VAL A 184 18.80 5.56 -10.75
CA VAL A 184 20.25 5.46 -10.64
C VAL A 184 20.61 4.18 -9.88
N ARG A 185 21.51 3.38 -10.46
CA ARG A 185 22.07 2.16 -9.87
C ARG A 185 23.57 2.32 -9.65
N CYS A 186 24.12 1.53 -8.73
CA CYS A 186 25.57 1.46 -8.56
C CYS A 186 26.23 0.80 -9.78
N ARG A 187 27.55 0.97 -9.93
CA ARG A 187 28.31 0.43 -11.08
C ARG A 187 28.15 -1.08 -11.30
N VAL A 188 27.88 -1.83 -10.23
CA VAL A 188 27.67 -3.29 -10.31
C VAL A 188 26.32 -3.64 -10.92
N HIS A 189 25.30 -2.80 -10.72
CA HIS A 189 23.90 -3.09 -11.08
C HIS A 189 23.36 -2.20 -12.21
N ALA A 190 24.11 -1.22 -12.71
CA ALA A 190 23.70 -0.38 -13.84
C ALA A 190 23.44 -1.23 -15.09
N GLY A 191 22.32 -0.98 -15.79
CA GLY A 191 21.92 -1.72 -16.99
C GLY A 191 21.57 -3.20 -16.79
N ARG A 192 21.41 -3.67 -15.54
CA ARG A 192 21.06 -5.07 -15.23
C ARG A 192 19.67 -5.17 -14.64
N LEU A 193 19.12 -6.39 -14.62
CA LEU A 193 17.91 -6.69 -13.88
C LEU A 193 18.04 -6.28 -12.40
N PRO A 194 16.96 -5.80 -11.77
CA PRO A 194 16.99 -5.46 -10.36
C PRO A 194 17.42 -6.67 -9.54
N PRO A 195 18.40 -6.53 -8.62
CA PRO A 195 18.84 -7.66 -7.81
C PRO A 195 17.69 -8.18 -6.93
N LYS A 196 17.68 -9.47 -6.60
CA LYS A 196 16.70 -10.06 -5.65
C LYS A 196 16.90 -9.58 -4.21
N GLU A 197 18.13 -9.24 -3.84
CA GLU A 197 18.49 -8.71 -2.54
C GLU A 197 18.69 -7.19 -2.57
N ARG A 198 18.47 -6.54 -1.43
CA ARG A 198 18.65 -5.08 -1.27
C ARG A 198 20.14 -4.74 -1.42
N CYS A 199 20.47 -3.80 -2.30
CA CYS A 199 21.83 -3.26 -2.41
C CYS A 199 21.87 -1.84 -1.80
N ALA A 200 22.53 -1.68 -0.65
CA ALA A 200 22.61 -0.40 0.06
C ALA A 200 23.14 0.75 -0.82
N ALA A 201 24.16 0.49 -1.65
CA ALA A 201 24.69 1.49 -2.57
C ALA A 201 23.68 1.93 -3.65
N CYS A 202 22.86 0.99 -4.16
CA CYS A 202 21.81 1.33 -5.11
C CYS A 202 20.70 2.16 -4.44
N GLU A 203 20.28 1.79 -3.23
CA GLU A 203 19.22 2.52 -2.52
C GLU A 203 19.68 3.95 -2.19
N ALA A 204 20.92 4.12 -1.69
CA ALA A 204 21.48 5.44 -1.42
C ALA A 204 21.57 6.32 -2.68
N LEU A 205 22.07 5.77 -3.79
CA LEU A 205 22.15 6.51 -5.06
C LEU A 205 20.77 6.89 -5.61
N ALA A 206 19.77 6.02 -5.44
CA ALA A 206 18.43 6.24 -5.95
C ALA A 206 17.66 7.33 -5.20
N VAL A 207 18.03 7.65 -3.96
CA VAL A 207 17.38 8.70 -3.15
C VAL A 207 18.26 9.94 -2.95
N ALA A 208 19.50 9.94 -3.47
CA ALA A 208 20.46 11.02 -3.28
C ALA A 208 20.02 12.37 -3.86
N ALA A 209 19.19 12.35 -4.90
CA ALA A 209 18.60 13.53 -5.53
C ALA A 209 17.27 13.16 -6.19
N PRO A 210 16.28 14.06 -6.23
CA PRO A 210 15.04 13.83 -6.96
C PRO A 210 15.31 13.65 -8.46
N PHE A 211 14.40 12.97 -9.16
CA PHE A 211 14.61 12.62 -10.56
C PHE A 211 14.87 13.82 -11.48
N TRP A 212 14.32 15.01 -11.16
CA TRP A 212 14.47 16.22 -11.98
C TRP A 212 15.86 16.84 -11.94
N GLU A 213 16.65 16.57 -10.91
CA GLU A 213 18.04 17.06 -10.78
C GLU A 213 19.05 16.18 -11.52
N ARG A 214 18.59 15.09 -12.13
CA ARG A 214 19.43 14.13 -12.85
C ARG A 214 19.46 14.44 -14.35
N ASP A 215 20.61 14.16 -14.97
CA ASP A 215 20.74 14.15 -16.43
C ASP A 215 20.01 12.93 -17.03
N ARG A 216 18.71 13.10 -17.28
CA ARG A 216 17.85 12.07 -17.85
C ARG A 216 18.06 11.89 -19.35
N GLU A 217 18.46 12.93 -20.08
CA GLU A 217 18.67 12.80 -21.53
C GLU A 217 19.79 11.82 -21.84
N ARG A 218 20.88 11.84 -21.05
CA ARG A 218 21.96 10.86 -21.18
C ARG A 218 21.53 9.41 -20.90
N ALA A 219 20.53 9.22 -20.05
CA ALA A 219 20.02 7.90 -19.67
C ALA A 219 18.81 7.43 -20.52
N ARG A 220 18.40 8.23 -21.53
CA ARG A 220 17.17 7.99 -22.30
C ARG A 220 17.15 6.63 -23.03
N GLY A 221 18.28 6.21 -23.60
CA GLY A 221 18.36 4.91 -24.28
C GLY A 221 18.14 3.71 -23.34
N GLU A 222 18.65 3.79 -22.10
CA GLU A 222 18.40 2.78 -21.08
C GLU A 222 16.93 2.81 -20.63
N ALA A 223 16.37 4.00 -20.42
CA ALA A 223 14.96 4.17 -20.07
C ALA A 223 14.01 3.62 -21.15
N GLU A 224 14.33 3.77 -22.44
CA GLU A 224 13.56 3.16 -23.53
C GLU A 224 13.59 1.63 -23.47
N SER A 225 14.74 1.03 -23.12
CA SER A 225 14.84 -0.42 -22.93
C SER A 225 13.94 -0.91 -21.80
N TRP A 226 13.89 -0.18 -20.68
CA TRP A 226 12.97 -0.49 -19.58
C TRP A 226 11.50 -0.29 -19.97
N ALA A 227 11.18 0.75 -20.74
CA ALA A 227 9.84 0.98 -21.24
C ALA A 227 9.37 -0.14 -22.19
N ARG A 228 10.26 -0.65 -23.05
CA ARG A 228 9.97 -1.80 -23.93
C ARG A 228 9.65 -3.05 -23.11
N ARG A 229 10.46 -3.31 -22.07
CA ARG A 229 10.22 -4.41 -21.14
C ARG A 229 8.89 -4.27 -20.40
N ALA A 230 8.53 -3.05 -19.97
CA ALA A 230 7.22 -2.80 -19.36
C ALA A 230 6.07 -3.14 -20.32
N ARG A 231 6.19 -2.74 -21.59
CA ARG A 231 5.19 -3.05 -22.63
C ARG A 231 5.11 -4.54 -22.93
N GLU A 232 6.24 -5.24 -23.04
CA GLU A 232 6.28 -6.69 -23.26
C GLU A 232 5.63 -7.46 -22.11
N HIS A 233 5.97 -7.11 -20.86
CA HIS A 233 5.36 -7.70 -19.67
C HIS A 233 3.84 -7.47 -19.68
N LEU A 234 3.43 -6.20 -19.77
CA LEU A 234 2.03 -5.83 -19.69
C LEU A 234 1.21 -6.49 -20.82
N ALA A 235 1.73 -6.51 -22.06
CA ALA A 235 1.05 -7.12 -23.20
C ALA A 235 0.81 -8.62 -23.01
N MET A 236 1.80 -9.33 -22.50
CA MET A 236 1.72 -10.76 -22.25
C MET A 236 0.68 -11.10 -21.18
N ASP A 237 0.76 -10.45 -20.02
CA ASP A 237 -0.14 -10.72 -18.90
C ASP A 237 -1.56 -10.19 -19.20
N TRP A 238 -1.70 -9.06 -19.89
CA TRP A 238 -3.00 -8.53 -20.32
C TRP A 238 -3.71 -9.48 -21.30
N ALA A 239 -2.99 -10.01 -22.29
CA ALA A 239 -3.56 -10.99 -23.22
C ALA A 239 -4.04 -12.26 -22.50
N ALA A 240 -3.32 -12.71 -21.48
CA ALA A 240 -3.75 -13.84 -20.65
C ALA A 240 -5.00 -13.50 -19.84
N ILE A 241 -5.07 -12.32 -19.21
CA ILE A 241 -6.25 -11.85 -18.48
C ILE A 241 -7.48 -11.79 -19.39
N LEU A 242 -7.37 -11.24 -20.60
CA LEU A 242 -8.48 -11.21 -21.57
C LEU A 242 -8.92 -12.63 -21.98
N ALA A 243 -7.97 -13.57 -22.11
CA ALA A 243 -8.29 -14.96 -22.36
C ALA A 243 -8.98 -15.62 -21.14
N GLU A 244 -8.58 -15.29 -19.91
CA GLU A 244 -9.21 -15.77 -18.68
C GLU A 244 -10.65 -15.26 -18.55
N LEU A 245 -10.87 -13.97 -18.80
CA LEU A 245 -12.20 -13.33 -18.85
C LEU A 245 -13.12 -14.04 -19.86
N SER A 246 -12.64 -14.25 -21.08
CA SER A 246 -13.46 -14.83 -22.15
C SER A 246 -13.76 -16.32 -21.99
N THR A 247 -12.86 -17.08 -21.34
CA THR A 247 -12.97 -18.55 -21.27
C THR A 247 -13.39 -19.09 -19.90
N GLY A 248 -13.34 -18.26 -18.85
CA GLY A 248 -13.58 -18.67 -17.46
C GLY A 248 -12.55 -19.69 -16.94
N ARG A 249 -11.35 -19.72 -17.52
CA ARG A 249 -10.29 -20.69 -17.21
C ARG A 249 -8.94 -19.99 -17.12
N ARG A 250 -8.07 -20.49 -16.24
CA ARG A 250 -6.69 -19.99 -16.09
C ARG A 250 -5.89 -20.12 -17.39
N HIS A 251 -5.17 -19.06 -17.76
CA HIS A 251 -4.21 -19.02 -18.85
C HIS A 251 -2.81 -18.75 -18.30
N PRO A 252 -1.86 -19.67 -18.50
CA PRO A 252 -0.49 -19.49 -18.01
C PRO A 252 0.24 -18.43 -18.84
N THR A 253 1.03 -17.60 -18.18
CA THR A 253 1.97 -16.70 -18.85
C THR A 253 3.37 -17.30 -18.83
N ARG A 254 4.16 -16.98 -19.86
CA ARG A 254 5.53 -17.48 -19.98
C ARG A 254 6.48 -16.49 -19.31
N PRO A 255 7.64 -16.92 -18.79
CA PRO A 255 8.66 -15.97 -18.36
C PRO A 255 9.11 -15.10 -19.53
N LEU A 256 9.40 -13.83 -19.28
CA LEU A 256 10.04 -12.98 -20.28
C LEU A 256 11.47 -13.48 -20.58
N PRO A 257 11.98 -13.30 -21.81
CA PRO A 257 13.34 -13.67 -22.15
C PRO A 257 14.36 -12.98 -21.22
N GLY A 258 15.27 -13.75 -20.62
CA GLY A 258 16.28 -13.24 -19.69
C GLY A 258 15.86 -13.24 -18.21
N ASP A 259 14.59 -13.56 -17.91
CA ASP A 259 14.04 -13.58 -16.54
C ASP A 259 14.04 -14.97 -15.90
N SER A 260 14.84 -15.92 -16.40
CA SER A 260 14.89 -17.28 -15.83
C SER A 260 15.23 -17.30 -14.33
N GLU A 261 15.85 -16.24 -13.82
CA GLU A 261 16.12 -16.06 -12.39
C GLU A 261 15.00 -15.32 -11.63
N ILE A 262 14.20 -14.48 -12.28
CA ILE A 262 13.14 -13.65 -11.68
C ILE A 262 11.79 -14.10 -12.26
N GLN A 263 11.35 -15.30 -11.88
CA GLN A 263 10.05 -15.83 -12.31
C GLN A 263 8.92 -15.15 -11.52
N VAL A 264 8.40 -14.05 -12.04
CA VAL A 264 7.16 -13.45 -11.53
C VAL A 264 6.02 -14.08 -12.32
N ASP A 265 5.28 -14.98 -11.68
CA ASP A 265 4.07 -15.58 -12.24
C ASP A 265 2.89 -14.96 -11.50
N GLY A 266 2.26 -13.95 -12.11
CA GLY A 266 1.11 -13.27 -11.52
C GLY A 266 -0.04 -14.24 -11.15
N SER A 267 -0.09 -15.42 -11.78
CA SER A 267 -1.03 -16.47 -11.40
C SER A 267 -0.72 -17.06 -10.02
N ARG A 268 0.56 -17.25 -9.68
CA ARG A 268 0.96 -17.82 -8.38
C ARG A 268 0.72 -16.85 -7.24
N ASP A 269 0.96 -15.57 -7.48
CA ASP A 269 0.68 -14.54 -6.47
C ASP A 269 -0.83 -14.38 -6.28
N ALA A 270 -1.62 -14.39 -7.36
CA ALA A 270 -3.09 -14.41 -7.29
C ALA A 270 -3.66 -15.66 -6.61
N GLU A 271 -3.08 -16.84 -6.85
CA GLU A 271 -3.44 -18.08 -6.16
C GLU A 271 -3.09 -18.00 -4.66
N GLY A 272 -1.92 -17.44 -4.33
CA GLY A 272 -1.55 -17.16 -2.95
C GLY A 272 -2.50 -16.19 -2.25
N TYR A 273 -2.94 -15.14 -2.95
CA TYR A 273 -3.92 -14.18 -2.44
C TYR A 273 -5.29 -14.83 -2.21
N LEU A 274 -5.79 -15.60 -3.19
CA LEU A 274 -7.03 -16.37 -3.06
C LEU A 274 -7.00 -17.25 -1.80
N LEU A 275 -5.99 -18.10 -1.66
CA LEU A 275 -5.87 -19.02 -0.54
C LEU A 275 -5.61 -18.29 0.80
N GLY A 276 -4.95 -17.14 0.74
CA GLY A 276 -4.64 -16.29 1.89
C GLY A 276 -5.84 -15.53 2.44
N HIS A 277 -6.81 -15.16 1.58
CA HIS A 277 -7.85 -14.20 1.94
C HIS A 277 -9.28 -14.67 1.67
N TRP A 278 -9.51 -15.84 1.04
CA TRP A 278 -10.86 -16.32 0.70
C TRP A 278 -11.83 -16.24 1.90
N ASN A 279 -11.49 -16.91 3.01
CA ASN A 279 -12.35 -16.98 4.19
C ASN A 279 -12.71 -15.58 4.73
N ARG A 280 -11.72 -14.68 4.79
CA ARG A 280 -11.90 -13.30 5.23
C ARG A 280 -12.78 -12.48 4.27
N LEU A 281 -12.53 -12.56 2.96
CA LEU A 281 -13.23 -11.77 1.94
C LEU A 281 -14.69 -12.25 1.73
N THR A 282 -15.00 -13.48 2.11
CA THR A 282 -16.36 -14.02 2.12
C THR A 282 -17.04 -13.97 3.49
N ALA A 283 -16.39 -13.40 4.51
CA ALA A 283 -16.96 -13.24 5.84
C ALA A 283 -18.06 -12.18 5.86
N TRP A 284 -19.02 -12.32 6.78
CA TRP A 284 -20.09 -11.33 6.94
C TRP A 284 -19.51 -9.96 7.32
N SER A 285 -18.48 -9.93 8.16
CA SER A 285 -17.81 -8.70 8.60
C SER A 285 -17.19 -7.93 7.45
N PHE A 286 -16.57 -8.63 6.49
CA PHE A 286 -16.00 -8.01 5.30
C PHE A 286 -17.10 -7.45 4.40
N GLY A 287 -18.17 -8.22 4.13
CA GLY A 287 -19.31 -7.73 3.35
C GLY A 287 -19.98 -6.52 3.99
N ALA A 288 -20.21 -6.59 5.31
CA ALA A 288 -20.76 -5.50 6.11
C ALA A 288 -19.91 -4.23 6.06
N TRP A 289 -18.58 -4.38 6.02
CA TRP A 289 -17.65 -3.27 5.84
C TRP A 289 -17.76 -2.68 4.42
N VAL A 290 -17.69 -3.51 3.37
CA VAL A 290 -17.79 -3.05 1.98
C VAL A 290 -19.08 -2.27 1.77
N GLU A 291 -20.22 -2.82 2.19
CA GLU A 291 -21.55 -2.22 1.98
C GLU A 291 -21.76 -0.91 2.74
N ARG A 292 -21.11 -0.72 3.90
CA ARG A 292 -21.25 0.50 4.72
C ARG A 292 -20.26 1.59 4.32
N PHE A 293 -19.03 1.21 4.01
CA PHE A 293 -17.91 2.14 3.92
C PHE A 293 -17.44 2.42 2.50
N LEU A 294 -17.71 1.53 1.55
CA LEU A 294 -17.15 1.60 0.21
C LEU A 294 -18.23 1.87 -0.84
N VAL A 295 -17.82 2.50 -1.94
CA VAL A 295 -18.69 2.76 -3.09
C VAL A 295 -18.13 2.06 -4.34
N PRO A 296 -18.90 1.19 -5.00
CA PRO A 296 -18.52 0.60 -6.28
C PRO A 296 -18.14 1.67 -7.31
N GLY A 297 -17.08 1.42 -8.08
CA GLY A 297 -16.56 2.40 -9.05
C GLY A 297 -15.66 3.47 -8.44
N ILE A 298 -15.76 3.74 -7.13
CA ILE A 298 -14.86 4.68 -6.41
C ILE A 298 -13.78 3.92 -5.64
N ASP A 299 -14.17 3.02 -4.73
CA ASP A 299 -13.24 2.34 -3.82
C ASP A 299 -12.84 0.95 -4.33
N HIS A 300 -13.80 0.20 -4.85
CA HIS A 300 -13.59 -1.13 -5.42
C HIS A 300 -14.29 -1.27 -6.77
N ALA A 301 -14.03 -2.36 -7.48
CA ALA A 301 -14.78 -2.80 -8.64
C ALA A 301 -15.78 -3.89 -8.23
N ASP A 302 -16.95 -3.90 -8.86
CA ASP A 302 -18.03 -4.88 -8.68
C ASP A 302 -18.04 -5.97 -9.76
N SER A 303 -17.21 -5.84 -10.79
CA SER A 303 -16.89 -6.88 -11.78
C SER A 303 -15.40 -6.94 -12.07
N VAL A 304 -14.92 -8.09 -12.54
CA VAL A 304 -13.52 -8.26 -12.97
C VAL A 304 -13.20 -7.42 -14.20
N GLU A 305 -14.18 -7.19 -15.09
CA GLU A 305 -14.07 -6.28 -16.24
C GLU A 305 -13.93 -4.82 -15.80
N ALA A 306 -14.70 -4.38 -14.80
CA ALA A 306 -14.58 -3.03 -14.26
C ALA A 306 -13.21 -2.80 -13.62
N LEU A 307 -12.66 -3.80 -12.92
CA LEU A 307 -11.30 -3.74 -12.39
C LEU A 307 -10.25 -3.68 -13.51
N ALA A 308 -10.40 -4.49 -14.57
CA ALA A 308 -9.51 -4.48 -15.72
C ALA A 308 -9.53 -3.11 -16.44
N GLY A 309 -10.71 -2.53 -16.65
CA GLY A 309 -10.85 -1.18 -17.20
C GLY A 309 -10.21 -0.12 -16.30
N ARG A 310 -10.35 -0.24 -14.97
CA ARG A 310 -9.67 0.64 -14.01
C ARG A 310 -8.15 0.50 -14.07
N LEU A 311 -7.60 -0.70 -14.22
CA LEU A 311 -6.17 -0.92 -14.42
C LEU A 311 -5.67 -0.20 -15.68
N ALA A 312 -6.38 -0.34 -16.80
CA ALA A 312 -6.01 0.32 -18.05
C ALA A 312 -5.99 1.86 -17.91
N ARG A 313 -7.02 2.44 -17.28
CA ARG A 313 -7.08 3.89 -16.97
C ARG A 313 -5.97 4.32 -16.01
N THR A 314 -5.66 3.49 -15.02
CA THR A 314 -4.56 3.77 -14.06
C THR A 314 -3.21 3.75 -14.76
N CYS A 315 -2.96 2.78 -15.66
CA CYS A 315 -1.74 2.70 -16.46
C CYS A 315 -1.61 3.92 -17.39
N HIS A 316 -2.70 4.31 -18.04
CA HIS A 316 -2.76 5.51 -18.88
C HIS A 316 -2.41 6.77 -18.06
N ALA A 317 -3.06 6.98 -16.92
CA ALA A 317 -2.79 8.12 -16.04
C ALA A 317 -1.38 8.09 -15.42
N LEU A 318 -0.84 6.89 -15.15
CA LEU A 318 0.52 6.72 -14.64
C LEU A 318 1.57 7.12 -15.68
N THR A 319 1.32 6.84 -16.96
CA THR A 319 2.32 7.00 -18.03
C THR A 319 2.15 8.26 -18.87
N GLY A 320 0.96 8.86 -18.91
CA GLY A 320 0.62 10.04 -19.70
C GLY A 320 -0.19 11.09 -18.93
N GLY A 321 -0.27 12.29 -19.48
CA GLY A 321 -1.22 13.31 -19.01
C GLY A 321 -0.84 14.08 -17.76
N ALA A 322 -1.64 15.12 -17.49
CA ALA A 322 -1.54 15.91 -16.28
C ALA A 322 -2.18 15.18 -15.09
N ILE A 323 -1.51 15.24 -13.93
CA ILE A 323 -2.11 14.86 -12.65
C ILE A 323 -2.37 16.14 -11.88
N ASP A 324 -3.62 16.59 -11.91
CA ASP A 324 -4.10 17.72 -11.12
C ASP A 324 -4.63 17.21 -9.78
N LEU A 325 -4.20 17.84 -8.70
CA LEU A 325 -4.56 17.44 -7.35
C LEU A 325 -5.37 18.54 -6.67
N ASP A 326 -6.56 18.16 -6.20
CA ASP A 326 -7.29 18.93 -5.19
C ASP A 326 -6.85 18.42 -3.82
N LEU A 327 -5.96 19.17 -3.15
CA LEU A 327 -5.44 18.80 -1.84
C LEU A 327 -6.53 18.77 -0.76
N ALA A 328 -7.53 19.65 -0.83
CA ALA A 328 -8.61 19.65 0.15
C ALA A 328 -9.47 18.39 0.00
N ARG A 329 -9.73 17.95 -1.24
CA ARG A 329 -10.38 16.66 -1.51
C ARG A 329 -9.52 15.48 -1.06
N ALA A 330 -8.22 15.49 -1.37
CA ALA A 330 -7.29 14.43 -0.97
C ALA A 330 -7.28 14.25 0.56
N ASP A 331 -7.23 15.34 1.32
CA ASP A 331 -7.26 15.32 2.79
C ASP A 331 -8.55 14.71 3.34
N ARG A 332 -9.71 15.09 2.77
CA ARG A 332 -11.00 14.51 3.17
C ARG A 332 -11.07 13.01 2.88
N LEU A 333 -10.64 12.59 1.69
CA LEU A 333 -10.64 11.18 1.31
C LEU A 333 -9.66 10.36 2.16
N ALA A 334 -8.56 10.97 2.61
CA ALA A 334 -7.61 10.32 3.50
C ALA A 334 -8.19 10.12 4.90
N ARG A 335 -8.86 11.13 5.46
CA ARG A 335 -9.64 10.99 6.72
C ARG A 335 -10.74 9.95 6.60
N ARG A 336 -11.45 9.92 5.47
CA ARG A 336 -12.46 8.89 5.20
C ARG A 336 -11.85 7.49 5.31
N ARG A 337 -10.68 7.26 4.71
CA ARG A 337 -9.98 5.96 4.76
C ARG A 337 -9.54 5.54 6.16
N VAL A 338 -9.22 6.49 7.04
CA VAL A 338 -8.99 6.20 8.46
C VAL A 338 -10.24 5.61 9.11
N LEU A 339 -11.42 6.20 8.84
CA LEU A 339 -12.69 5.68 9.33
C LEU A 339 -13.04 4.32 8.73
N GLN A 340 -12.71 4.08 7.45
CA GLN A 340 -12.89 2.78 6.82
C GLN A 340 -12.04 1.70 7.51
N ASP A 341 -10.78 2.01 7.85
CA ASP A 341 -9.87 1.08 8.54
C ASP A 341 -10.36 0.79 9.97
N LEU A 342 -10.74 1.83 10.72
CA LEU A 342 -11.29 1.67 12.06
C LEU A 342 -12.60 0.87 12.04
N GLY A 343 -13.51 1.18 11.13
CA GLY A 343 -14.77 0.45 10.97
C GLY A 343 -14.57 -1.03 10.68
N TYR A 344 -13.61 -1.38 9.82
CA TYR A 344 -13.27 -2.79 9.57
C TYR A 344 -12.68 -3.47 10.81
N ARG A 345 -11.80 -2.78 11.54
CA ARG A 345 -11.23 -3.29 12.80
C ARG A 345 -12.29 -3.58 13.86
N LEU A 346 -13.30 -2.71 14.00
CA LEU A 346 -14.42 -2.94 14.91
C LEU A 346 -15.24 -4.17 14.51
N LEU A 347 -15.53 -4.33 13.21
CA LEU A 347 -16.24 -5.51 12.69
C LEU A 347 -15.44 -6.80 12.93
N LEU A 348 -14.11 -6.76 12.79
CA LEU A 348 -13.24 -7.88 13.13
C LEU A 348 -13.25 -8.22 14.63
N LEU A 349 -13.40 -7.24 15.52
CA LEU A 349 -13.59 -7.54 16.95
C LEU A 349 -14.90 -8.27 17.21
N VAL A 350 -15.97 -7.91 16.52
CA VAL A 350 -17.27 -8.60 16.66
C VAL A 350 -17.13 -10.07 16.25
N GLU A 351 -16.37 -10.38 15.19
CA GLU A 351 -16.07 -11.76 14.77
C GLU A 351 -15.32 -12.61 15.81
N HIS A 352 -14.61 -11.98 16.76
CA HIS A 352 -13.94 -12.69 17.87
C HIS A 352 -14.90 -13.08 19.01
N THR A 353 -16.18 -12.74 18.91
CA THR A 353 -17.15 -12.89 20.00
C THR A 353 -18.45 -13.57 19.56
N ASP A 354 -19.22 -14.04 20.54
CA ASP A 354 -20.52 -14.64 20.29
C ASP A 354 -21.53 -13.59 19.79
N ALA A 355 -22.32 -13.98 18.77
CA ALA A 355 -23.37 -13.14 18.19
C ALA A 355 -24.41 -12.71 19.24
N GLY A 356 -24.83 -11.46 19.17
CA GLY A 356 -25.75 -10.83 20.12
C GLY A 356 -25.13 -10.54 21.49
N GLY A 357 -23.80 -10.59 21.62
CA GLY A 357 -23.06 -10.29 22.85
C GLY A 357 -23.02 -8.80 23.23
N ALA A 358 -22.34 -8.49 24.34
CA ALA A 358 -22.12 -7.11 24.76
C ALA A 358 -21.25 -6.32 23.75
N VAL A 359 -20.22 -6.99 23.19
CA VAL A 359 -19.34 -6.41 22.17
C VAL A 359 -20.14 -5.97 20.94
N GLU A 360 -20.95 -6.85 20.35
CA GLU A 360 -21.77 -6.51 19.18
C GLU A 360 -22.70 -5.32 19.45
N ARG A 361 -23.41 -5.31 20.57
CA ARG A 361 -24.34 -4.23 20.94
C ARG A 361 -23.64 -2.89 21.15
N SER A 362 -22.41 -2.89 21.65
CA SER A 362 -21.64 -1.66 21.87
C SER A 362 -20.96 -1.18 20.59
N LEU A 363 -20.44 -2.08 19.75
CA LEU A 363 -19.60 -1.72 18.62
C LEU A 363 -20.36 -1.48 17.31
N LEU A 364 -21.46 -2.19 17.02
CA LEU A 364 -22.21 -1.98 15.76
C LEU A 364 -22.77 -0.55 15.62
N PRO A 365 -23.32 0.10 16.65
CA PRO A 365 -23.71 1.51 16.56
C PRO A 365 -22.55 2.44 16.20
N GLN A 366 -21.34 2.12 16.68
CA GLN A 366 -20.14 2.89 16.37
C GLN A 366 -19.69 2.65 14.93
N VAL A 367 -19.80 1.42 14.42
CA VAL A 367 -19.58 1.11 13.01
C VAL A 367 -20.51 1.94 12.11
N ASP A 368 -21.80 2.01 12.43
CA ASP A 368 -22.78 2.78 11.65
C ASP A 368 -22.53 4.30 11.75
N MET A 369 -22.13 4.80 12.93
CA MET A 369 -21.73 6.19 13.12
C MET A 369 -20.51 6.55 12.25
N LEU A 370 -19.44 5.75 12.30
CA LEU A 370 -18.23 5.95 11.50
C LEU A 370 -18.55 5.91 10.00
N ALA A 371 -19.45 5.01 9.56
CA ALA A 371 -19.90 4.94 8.17
C ALA A 371 -20.65 6.20 7.73
N GLY A 372 -21.50 6.78 8.60
CA GLY A 372 -22.16 8.05 8.36
C GLY A 372 -21.17 9.20 8.15
N VAL A 373 -20.19 9.35 9.04
CA VAL A 373 -19.12 10.38 8.91
C VAL A 373 -18.30 10.15 7.64
N ALA A 374 -17.99 8.89 7.31
CA ALA A 374 -17.25 8.54 6.09
C ALA A 374 -18.03 8.91 4.81
N ALA A 375 -19.36 8.79 4.80
CA ALA A 375 -20.21 9.21 3.69
C ALA A 375 -20.20 10.73 3.52
N GLU A 376 -20.33 11.50 4.61
CA GLU A 376 -20.29 12.97 4.56
C GLU A 376 -18.95 13.50 4.01
N LEU A 377 -17.82 12.89 4.38
CA LEU A 377 -16.50 13.25 3.84
C LEU A 377 -16.41 13.02 2.32
N LEU A 378 -17.08 11.98 1.81
CA LEU A 378 -17.15 11.67 0.37
C LEU A 378 -17.97 12.73 -0.37
N GLU A 379 -19.08 13.19 0.21
CA GLU A 379 -19.96 14.23 -0.34
C GLU A 379 -19.34 15.63 -0.31
N GLY A 380 -18.31 15.83 0.52
CA GLY A 380 -17.49 17.05 0.52
C GLY A 380 -17.42 17.78 1.84
N SER A 381 -18.04 17.27 2.91
CA SER A 381 -18.00 17.88 4.24
C SER A 381 -16.57 17.95 4.78
N ALA A 382 -16.19 19.09 5.38
CA ALA A 382 -14.87 19.28 5.97
C ALA A 382 -14.82 18.84 7.44
N LEU A 383 -15.42 17.70 7.77
CA LEU A 383 -15.51 17.22 9.15
C LEU A 383 -14.13 16.93 9.73
N ASP A 384 -14.02 17.24 11.02
CA ASP A 384 -13.00 16.66 11.88
C ASP A 384 -13.45 15.26 12.29
N ILE A 385 -12.54 14.30 12.23
CA ILE A 385 -12.83 12.89 12.54
C ILE A 385 -12.45 12.51 13.97
N ASP A 386 -11.74 13.38 14.69
CA ASP A 386 -11.16 13.06 16.00
C ASP A 386 -12.23 12.62 17.00
N ALA A 387 -13.35 13.36 17.10
CA ALA A 387 -14.44 13.01 17.99
C ALA A 387 -15.09 11.65 17.67
N ALA A 388 -15.24 11.32 16.37
CA ALA A 388 -15.80 10.03 15.95
C ALA A 388 -14.83 8.87 16.27
N VAL A 389 -13.53 9.10 16.10
CA VAL A 389 -12.50 8.11 16.46
C VAL A 389 -12.45 7.90 17.97
N GLU A 390 -12.44 8.98 18.76
CA GLU A 390 -12.46 8.94 20.22
C GLU A 390 -13.68 8.20 20.77
N GLU A 391 -14.88 8.49 20.24
CA GLU A 391 -16.11 7.81 20.64
C GLU A 391 -16.07 6.31 20.35
N ALA A 392 -15.59 5.94 19.17
CA ALA A 392 -15.45 4.54 18.76
C ALA A 392 -14.44 3.78 19.65
N LEU A 393 -13.29 4.40 19.97
CA LEU A 393 -12.28 3.78 20.83
C LEU A 393 -12.76 3.68 22.29
N ALA A 394 -13.46 4.69 22.81
CA ALA A 394 -14.08 4.61 24.14
C ALA A 394 -15.11 3.48 24.24
N ALA A 395 -15.84 3.21 23.15
CA ALA A 395 -16.74 2.05 23.10
C ALA A 395 -15.99 0.72 23.13
N VAL A 396 -14.83 0.61 22.48
CA VAL A 396 -13.95 -0.57 22.58
C VAL A 396 -13.48 -0.78 24.01
N ASP A 397 -13.01 0.29 24.67
CA ASP A 397 -12.56 0.23 26.07
C ASP A 397 -13.68 -0.26 27.00
N SER A 398 -14.92 0.19 26.77
CA SER A 398 -16.08 -0.22 27.57
C SER A 398 -16.41 -1.72 27.51
N VAL A 399 -15.92 -2.43 26.49
CA VAL A 399 -16.13 -3.88 26.31
C VAL A 399 -14.83 -4.68 26.30
N ALA A 400 -13.69 -4.07 26.67
CA ALA A 400 -12.38 -4.70 26.62
C ALA A 400 -12.30 -6.00 27.46
N GLU A 401 -13.03 -6.07 28.58
CA GLU A 401 -13.08 -7.27 29.44
C GLU A 401 -13.75 -8.48 28.77
N HIS A 402 -14.50 -8.26 27.69
CA HIS A 402 -15.16 -9.31 26.90
C HIS A 402 -14.35 -9.75 25.68
N LEU A 403 -13.22 -9.09 25.41
CA LEU A 403 -12.36 -9.39 24.28
C LEU A 403 -11.16 -10.25 24.70
N PRO A 404 -10.66 -11.12 23.81
CA PRO A 404 -9.34 -11.72 23.99
C PRO A 404 -8.25 -10.67 24.29
N ALA A 405 -7.30 -11.05 25.16
CA ALA A 405 -6.25 -10.15 25.62
C ALA A 405 -5.49 -9.50 24.45
N GLY A 406 -5.26 -8.19 24.57
CA GLY A 406 -4.52 -7.38 23.58
C GLY A 406 -5.35 -6.91 22.37
N LEU A 407 -6.55 -7.46 22.12
CA LEU A 407 -7.35 -7.04 20.96
C LEU A 407 -7.84 -5.59 21.06
N ALA A 408 -8.31 -5.18 22.24
CA ALA A 408 -8.81 -3.82 22.46
C ALA A 408 -7.71 -2.77 22.15
N ALA A 409 -6.50 -2.98 22.71
CA ALA A 409 -5.35 -2.11 22.48
C ALA A 409 -4.95 -2.05 20.99
N ALA A 410 -5.03 -3.17 20.27
CA ALA A 410 -4.66 -3.23 18.87
C ALA A 410 -5.60 -2.44 17.93
N VAL A 411 -6.84 -2.12 18.33
CA VAL A 411 -7.79 -1.40 17.46
C VAL A 411 -7.30 0.00 17.11
N GLY A 412 -6.85 0.77 18.11
CA GLY A 412 -6.38 2.15 17.95
C GLY A 412 -5.01 2.28 17.27
N ALA A 413 -4.28 1.17 17.13
CA ALA A 413 -2.97 1.12 16.50
C ALA A 413 -3.04 1.19 14.96
N LEU A 414 -3.50 2.31 14.41
CA LEU A 414 -3.75 2.48 12.98
C LEU A 414 -2.47 2.74 12.17
N GLY A 415 -1.43 3.30 12.80
CA GLY A 415 -0.17 3.68 12.17
C GLY A 415 -0.25 4.94 11.29
N THR A 416 -1.37 5.66 11.28
CA THR A 416 -1.61 6.87 10.46
C THR A 416 -1.08 8.15 11.11
N ARG A 417 0.23 8.21 11.38
CA ARG A 417 0.88 9.37 12.06
C ARG A 417 0.63 10.73 11.41
N TRP A 418 0.35 10.76 10.12
CA TRP A 418 0.08 11.99 9.36
C TRP A 418 -1.37 12.50 9.52
N CYS A 419 -2.29 11.68 10.05
CA CYS A 419 -3.68 12.05 10.30
C CYS A 419 -3.98 12.16 11.80
N LEU A 420 -3.62 11.11 12.56
CA LEU A 420 -3.95 10.94 13.98
C LEU A 420 -2.65 10.76 14.77
N ARG A 421 -1.77 11.75 14.75
CA ARG A 421 -0.38 11.58 15.18
C ARG A 421 -0.22 10.99 16.57
N GLN A 422 -0.83 11.64 17.57
CA GLN A 422 -0.77 11.22 18.97
C GLN A 422 -1.39 9.82 19.15
N ALA A 423 -2.65 9.64 18.74
CA ALA A 423 -3.37 8.38 18.88
C ALA A 423 -2.68 7.21 18.15
N ALA A 424 -2.06 7.45 16.99
CA ALA A 424 -1.34 6.43 16.25
C ALA A 424 -0.02 6.01 16.92
N ILE A 425 0.66 6.94 17.60
CA ILE A 425 1.84 6.60 18.41
C ILE A 425 1.41 5.85 19.66
N ASP A 426 0.43 6.38 20.39
CA ASP A 426 -0.02 5.81 21.66
C ASP A 426 -0.56 4.38 21.47
N GLY A 427 -1.38 4.14 20.44
CA GLY A 427 -1.91 2.81 20.14
C GLY A 427 -0.84 1.81 19.67
N GLY A 428 0.27 2.27 19.08
CA GLY A 428 1.35 1.43 18.57
C GLY A 428 2.56 1.32 19.50
N LEU A 429 2.54 1.98 20.67
CA LEU A 429 3.73 2.19 21.49
C LEU A 429 4.29 0.89 22.03
N ASP A 430 3.44 0.00 22.56
CA ASP A 430 3.87 -1.30 23.09
C ASP A 430 4.59 -2.13 22.02
N GLN A 431 4.06 -2.17 20.79
CA GLN A 431 4.71 -2.88 19.68
C GLN A 431 6.08 -2.28 19.33
N LEU A 432 6.23 -0.96 19.42
CA LEU A 432 7.51 -0.31 19.20
C LEU A 432 8.51 -0.61 20.33
N VAL A 433 8.06 -0.58 21.59
CA VAL A 433 8.88 -0.93 22.76
C VAL A 433 9.39 -2.37 22.64
N ASP A 434 8.51 -3.32 22.31
CA ASP A 434 8.88 -4.72 22.07
C ASP A 434 9.93 -4.83 20.95
N GLY A 435 9.77 -4.05 19.88
CA GLY A 435 10.72 -4.01 18.77
C GLY A 435 12.08 -3.47 19.17
N LEU A 436 12.12 -2.43 20.01
CA LEU A 436 13.36 -1.84 20.49
C LEU A 436 14.06 -2.77 21.49
N ASP A 437 13.31 -3.47 22.35
CA ASP A 437 13.84 -4.51 23.24
C ASP A 437 14.43 -5.69 22.44
N ASP A 438 13.78 -6.12 21.35
CA ASP A 438 14.33 -7.15 20.44
C ASP A 438 15.57 -6.67 19.67
N ALA A 439 15.55 -5.41 19.19
CA ALA A 439 16.62 -4.86 18.36
C ALA A 439 17.88 -4.48 19.15
N LEU A 440 17.71 -4.03 20.41
CA LEU A 440 18.73 -3.43 21.26
C LEU A 440 18.57 -3.87 22.73
N PRO A 441 18.61 -5.18 23.05
CA PRO A 441 18.22 -5.68 24.38
C PRO A 441 19.04 -5.10 25.54
N GLU A 442 20.35 -4.92 25.34
CA GLU A 442 21.22 -4.34 26.38
C GLU A 442 21.17 -2.81 26.40
N GLY A 443 21.09 -2.17 25.22
CA GLY A 443 21.14 -0.72 25.08
C GLY A 443 19.83 -0.05 25.47
N PHE A 444 18.73 -0.48 24.87
CA PHE A 444 17.40 0.08 25.13
C PHE A 444 16.81 -0.44 26.45
N GLY A 445 16.99 -1.72 26.76
CA GLY A 445 16.51 -2.33 28.00
C GLY A 445 17.12 -1.72 29.28
N GLY A 446 18.27 -1.06 29.18
CA GLY A 446 18.92 -0.33 30.27
C GLY A 446 18.49 1.13 30.46
N LEU A 447 17.67 1.69 29.56
CA LEU A 447 17.24 3.08 29.64
C LEU A 447 16.13 3.25 30.69
N PRO A 448 16.15 4.35 31.49
CA PRO A 448 14.98 4.75 32.26
C PRO A 448 13.87 5.23 31.31
N ASP A 449 12.62 5.15 31.75
CA ASP A 449 11.46 5.74 31.06
C ASP A 449 11.35 5.33 29.58
N ARG A 450 11.54 4.03 29.32
CA ARG A 450 11.59 3.43 27.96
C ARG A 450 10.41 3.82 27.08
N GLU A 451 9.21 3.91 27.65
CA GLU A 451 8.00 4.34 26.94
C GLU A 451 8.11 5.78 26.44
N GLU A 452 8.58 6.71 27.27
CA GLU A 452 8.79 8.11 26.87
C GLU A 452 9.87 8.23 25.79
N VAL A 453 10.96 7.45 25.91
CA VAL A 453 12.03 7.41 24.91
C VAL A 453 11.51 6.87 23.57
N ALA A 454 10.77 5.75 23.59
CA ALA A 454 10.15 5.17 22.40
C ALA A 454 9.14 6.12 21.77
N TRP A 455 8.35 6.82 22.58
CA TRP A 455 7.38 7.81 22.13
C TRP A 455 8.07 8.97 21.40
N ARG A 456 9.13 9.56 22.00
CA ARG A 456 9.90 10.64 21.36
C ARG A 456 10.59 10.19 20.07
N PHE A 457 11.08 8.95 20.05
CA PHE A 457 11.61 8.37 18.82
C PHE A 457 10.52 8.26 17.75
N ALA A 458 9.35 7.71 18.09
CA ALA A 458 8.20 7.60 17.20
C ALA A 458 7.68 8.96 16.74
N ASP A 459 7.85 10.02 17.52
CA ASP A 459 7.51 11.41 17.15
C ASP A 459 8.60 12.09 16.29
N SER A 460 9.76 11.48 16.11
CA SER A 460 10.84 12.07 15.30
C SER A 460 10.68 11.80 13.80
N ASP A 461 11.36 12.62 12.97
CA ASP A 461 11.56 12.35 11.55
C ASP A 461 12.51 11.17 11.30
N ALA A 462 13.32 10.79 12.31
CA ALA A 462 14.23 9.66 12.20
C ALA A 462 13.48 8.33 12.11
N PHE A 463 12.27 8.27 12.68
CA PHE A 463 11.42 7.10 12.61
C PHE A 463 10.98 6.80 11.17
N ASP A 464 10.68 7.79 10.33
CA ASP A 464 10.25 7.51 8.94
C ASP A 464 11.40 7.14 7.98
N ARG A 465 12.65 7.14 8.46
CA ARG A 465 13.81 6.80 7.63
C ARG A 465 13.75 5.33 7.22
N THR A 466 14.49 4.98 6.16
CA THR A 466 14.66 3.57 5.77
C THR A 466 15.80 2.92 6.55
N GLY A 467 15.70 1.63 6.84
CA GLY A 467 16.70 0.89 7.62
C GLY A 467 16.10 0.09 8.77
N SER A 468 16.94 -0.70 9.44
CA SER A 468 16.53 -1.45 10.64
C SER A 468 16.10 -0.52 11.76
N LEU A 469 15.27 -1.03 12.66
CA LEU A 469 14.83 -0.29 13.84
C LEU A 469 16.03 0.18 14.69
N ALA A 470 16.97 -0.74 14.98
CA ALA A 470 18.21 -0.42 15.70
C ALA A 470 19.00 0.73 15.06
N ALA A 471 19.23 0.70 13.75
CA ALA A 471 20.04 1.72 13.09
C ALA A 471 19.39 3.11 13.12
N ARG A 472 18.06 3.17 12.97
CA ARG A 472 17.31 4.43 13.04
C ARG A 472 17.27 4.97 14.47
N PHE A 473 17.03 4.10 15.44
CA PHE A 473 16.99 4.47 16.85
C PHE A 473 18.34 4.99 17.33
N LEU A 474 19.44 4.28 17.07
CA LEU A 474 20.79 4.70 17.48
C LEU A 474 21.19 6.04 16.88
N ALA A 475 20.92 6.24 15.57
CA ALA A 475 21.22 7.51 14.91
C ALA A 475 20.39 8.69 15.46
N TRP A 476 19.17 8.43 15.92
CA TRP A 476 18.35 9.41 16.61
C TRP A 476 18.85 9.67 18.03
N TRP A 477 19.13 8.62 18.79
CA TRP A 477 19.58 8.70 20.19
C TRP A 477 20.90 9.47 20.31
N GLU A 478 21.87 9.21 19.44
CA GLU A 478 23.13 9.96 19.37
C GLU A 478 22.89 11.45 19.08
N ALA A 479 21.94 11.77 18.18
CA ALA A 479 21.59 13.15 17.86
C ALA A 479 20.90 13.89 19.02
N GLU A 480 20.18 13.17 19.89
CA GLU A 480 19.57 13.69 21.11
C GLU A 480 20.58 13.81 22.28
N GLY A 481 21.85 13.45 22.08
CA GLY A 481 22.89 13.49 23.10
C GLY A 481 22.90 12.26 24.03
N GLY A 482 22.22 11.19 23.63
CA GLY A 482 22.31 9.89 24.27
C GLY A 482 23.71 9.28 24.11
N ALA A 483 24.20 8.62 25.17
CA ALA A 483 25.49 7.93 25.19
C ALA A 483 25.42 6.52 24.62
#